data_AF-A0A369AXM7-F1
#
_entry.id   AF-A0A369AXM7-F1
#
_cell.length_a   1.000
_cell.length_b   1.000
_cell.length_c   1.000
_cell.angle_alpha   90.00
_cell.angle_beta   90.00
_cell.angle_gamma   90.00
#
_symmetry.space_group_name_H-M   'P 1'
#
loop_
_entity.id
_entity.type
_entity.pdbx_description
1 polymer ?
#
loop_
_entity_poly.entity_id
_entity_poly.type
_entity_poly.pdbx_seq_one_letter_code
_entity_poly.pdbx_strand_id
1 'polypeptide(L)'
;MKKLLKNEMILYLIFGVLTTIVYFVSRFLVVGLTGNSLIAVIVAQISAIVFAFFTNKYFVFLDKESNPLVVLKQFFVFLSGRLFVFFLDISITFLAVQRYSDTLIRFFNLEKLPYDHFLFSNTLTRNFIGTPKLLNEFFWALVVQVLAIVINYVISKRKVFKKKD
;
A
#
# COMPACT_ATOMS: atom_id res chain seq x y z
N MET A 1 8.75 24.33 -14.93
CA MET A 1 9.28 23.09 -14.33
C MET A 1 8.64 22.68 -12.98
N LYS A 2 8.19 23.59 -12.10
CA LYS A 2 7.54 23.22 -10.81
C LYS A 2 6.11 22.65 -10.92
N LYS A 3 5.43 22.76 -12.07
CA LYS A 3 4.03 22.29 -12.26
C LYS A 3 3.92 20.79 -12.58
N LEU A 4 4.98 20.16 -13.12
CA LEU A 4 5.00 18.73 -13.45
C LEU A 4 5.20 17.84 -12.20
N LEU A 5 5.94 18.33 -11.20
CA LEU A 5 6.20 17.61 -9.95
C LEU A 5 4.96 17.50 -9.04
N LYS A 6 3.94 18.35 -9.23
CA LYS A 6 2.71 18.31 -8.44
C LYS A 6 1.69 17.28 -8.95
N ASN A 7 1.90 16.69 -10.13
CA ASN A 7 0.93 15.75 -10.73
C ASN A 7 1.38 14.28 -10.64
N GLU A 8 2.68 13.97 -10.70
CA GLU A 8 3.15 12.57 -10.66
C GLU A 8 2.70 11.81 -9.40
N MET A 9 2.85 12.42 -8.22
CA MET A 9 2.46 11.80 -6.95
C MET A 9 0.95 11.63 -6.82
N ILE A 10 0.17 12.60 -7.31
CA ILE A 10 -1.29 12.54 -7.31
C ILE A 10 -1.77 11.46 -8.29
N LEU A 11 -1.21 11.41 -9.50
CA LEU A 11 -1.49 10.36 -10.47
C LEU A 11 -1.11 8.99 -9.91
N TYR A 12 0.05 8.86 -9.27
CA TYR A 12 0.46 7.63 -8.60
C TYR A 12 -0.56 7.18 -7.54
N LEU A 13 -1.09 8.12 -6.75
CA LEU A 13 -2.13 7.83 -5.77
C LEU A 13 -3.46 7.42 -6.43
N ILE A 14 -3.90 8.14 -7.48
CA ILE A 14 -5.11 7.83 -8.25
C ILE A 14 -5.02 6.44 -8.87
N PHE A 15 -3.91 6.12 -9.53
CA PHE A 15 -3.68 4.79 -10.08
C PHE A 15 -3.52 3.72 -9.00
N GLY A 16 -3.04 4.10 -7.80
CA GLY A 16 -3.09 3.27 -6.60
C GLY A 16 -4.53 2.87 -6.23
N VAL A 17 -5.45 3.84 -6.14
CA VAL A 17 -6.88 3.57 -5.89
C VAL A 17 -7.50 2.73 -7.01
N LEU A 18 -7.18 3.04 -8.27
CA LEU A 18 -7.68 2.26 -9.41
C LEU A 18 -7.16 0.82 -9.39
N THR A 19 -5.92 0.60 -8.96
CA THR A 19 -5.35 -0.74 -8.76
C THR A 19 -6.14 -1.53 -7.71
N THR A 20 -6.60 -0.88 -6.64
CA THR A 20 -7.46 -1.51 -5.63
C THR A 20 -8.81 -1.92 -6.24
N ILE A 21 -9.39 -1.10 -7.11
CA ILE A 21 -10.63 -1.45 -7.83
C ILE A 21 -10.38 -2.68 -8.73
N VAL A 22 -9.30 -2.68 -9.52
CA VAL A 22 -8.92 -3.83 -10.37
C VAL A 22 -8.73 -5.10 -9.56
N TYR A 23 -8.12 -5.00 -8.37
CA TYR A 23 -7.97 -6.12 -7.44
C TYR A 23 -9.33 -6.69 -7.03
N PHE A 24 -10.26 -5.86 -6.55
CA PHE A 24 -11.57 -6.34 -6.10
C PHE A 24 -12.40 -6.94 -7.24
N VAL A 25 -12.42 -6.29 -8.41
CA VAL A 25 -13.12 -6.81 -9.60
C VAL A 25 -12.55 -8.17 -10.00
N SER A 26 -11.23 -8.27 -10.12
CA SER A 26 -10.56 -9.54 -10.47
C SER A 26 -10.85 -10.62 -9.44
N ARG A 27 -10.84 -10.28 -8.15
CA ARG A 27 -11.11 -11.22 -7.06
C ARG A 27 -12.54 -11.75 -7.15
N PHE A 28 -13.54 -10.90 -7.26
CA PHE A 28 -14.93 -11.33 -7.27
C PHE A 28 -15.28 -12.14 -8.52
N LEU A 29 -14.74 -11.77 -9.69
CA LEU A 29 -14.89 -12.56 -10.92
C LEU A 29 -14.31 -13.98 -10.75
N VAL A 30 -13.08 -14.10 -10.25
CA VAL A 30 -12.43 -15.40 -10.10
C VAL A 30 -13.09 -16.25 -9.00
N VAL A 31 -13.54 -15.64 -7.90
CA VAL A 31 -14.34 -16.37 -6.89
C VAL A 31 -15.64 -16.88 -7.52
N GLY A 32 -16.35 -16.06 -8.29
CA GLY A 32 -17.59 -16.46 -8.96
C GLY A 32 -17.41 -17.61 -9.95
N LEU A 33 -16.26 -17.69 -10.61
CA LEU A 33 -15.95 -18.74 -11.59
C LEU A 33 -15.39 -20.03 -10.97
N THR A 34 -14.57 -19.92 -9.91
CA THR A 34 -13.80 -21.05 -9.38
C THR A 34 -14.31 -21.56 -8.04
N GLY A 35 -15.11 -20.77 -7.31
CA GLY A 35 -15.48 -21.03 -5.91
C GLY A 35 -14.31 -20.98 -4.92
N ASN A 36 -13.07 -20.78 -5.40
CA ASN A 36 -11.87 -20.86 -4.58
C ASN A 36 -11.32 -19.47 -4.26
N SER A 37 -11.43 -19.08 -2.99
CA SER A 37 -10.98 -17.78 -2.51
C SER A 37 -9.46 -17.58 -2.57
N LEU A 38 -8.66 -18.64 -2.40
CA LEU A 38 -7.20 -18.54 -2.46
C LEU A 38 -6.72 -18.27 -3.88
N ILE A 39 -7.26 -19.02 -4.86
CA ILE A 39 -6.94 -18.81 -6.28
C ILE A 39 -7.34 -17.40 -6.70
N ALA A 40 -8.52 -16.93 -6.27
CA ALA A 40 -8.98 -15.59 -6.58
C ALA A 40 -8.07 -14.49 -6.00
N VAL A 41 -7.56 -14.65 -4.78
CA VAL A 41 -6.61 -13.70 -4.19
C VAL A 41 -5.30 -13.66 -4.97
N ILE A 42 -4.75 -14.82 -5.35
CA ILE A 42 -3.49 -14.91 -6.10
C ILE A 42 -3.64 -14.22 -7.46
N VAL A 43 -4.69 -14.57 -8.22
CA VAL A 43 -4.93 -13.98 -9.54
C VAL A 43 -5.19 -12.48 -9.43
N ALA A 44 -6.00 -12.04 -8.47
CA ALA A 44 -6.26 -10.62 -8.26
C ALA A 44 -5.00 -9.82 -7.91
N GLN A 45 -4.10 -10.37 -7.09
CA GLN A 45 -2.82 -9.73 -6.76
C GLN A 45 -1.93 -9.60 -7.99
N ILE A 46 -1.81 -10.65 -8.80
CA ILE A 46 -1.01 -10.61 -10.03
C ILE A 46 -1.56 -9.55 -10.98
N SER A 47 -2.87 -9.55 -11.24
CA SER A 47 -3.53 -8.56 -12.10
C SER A 47 -3.31 -7.14 -11.60
N ALA A 48 -3.44 -6.91 -10.28
CA ALA A 48 -3.21 -5.60 -9.67
C ALA A 48 -1.76 -5.12 -9.81
N ILE A 49 -0.77 -6.00 -9.62
CA ILE A 49 0.65 -5.65 -9.77
C ILE A 49 0.98 -5.31 -11.22
N VAL A 50 0.49 -6.11 -12.18
CA VAL A 50 0.71 -5.88 -13.62
C VAL A 50 0.06 -4.56 -14.04
N PHE A 51 -1.19 -4.33 -13.65
CA PHE A 51 -1.89 -3.08 -13.92
C PHE A 51 -1.16 -1.87 -13.35
N ALA A 52 -0.74 -1.94 -12.08
CA ALA A 52 0.00 -0.87 -11.44
C ALA A 52 1.34 -0.60 -12.11
N PHE A 53 2.05 -1.63 -12.58
CA PHE A 53 3.31 -1.44 -13.29
C PHE A 53 3.12 -0.67 -14.59
N PHE A 54 2.16 -1.09 -15.43
CA PHE A 54 1.92 -0.44 -16.72
C PHE A 54 1.36 0.96 -16.59
N THR A 55 0.40 1.17 -15.69
CA THR A 55 -0.15 2.50 -15.43
C THR A 55 0.91 3.46 -14.91
N ASN A 56 1.75 3.01 -13.97
CA ASN A 56 2.84 3.83 -13.47
C ASN A 56 3.87 4.12 -14.57
N LYS A 57 4.28 3.12 -15.37
CA LYS A 57 5.25 3.31 -16.45
C LYS A 57 4.77 4.34 -17.47
N TYR A 58 3.57 4.15 -18.02
CA TYR A 58 3.09 4.95 -19.16
C TYR A 58 2.42 6.26 -18.75
N PHE A 59 1.65 6.29 -17.67
CA PHE A 59 0.85 7.47 -17.31
C PHE A 59 1.47 8.31 -16.20
N VAL A 60 2.13 7.70 -15.22
CA VAL A 60 2.72 8.44 -14.09
C VAL A 60 4.12 8.95 -14.43
N PHE A 61 4.99 8.06 -14.91
CA PHE A 61 6.39 8.39 -15.16
C PHE A 61 6.70 8.70 -16.63
N LEU A 62 5.73 8.49 -17.53
CA LEU A 62 5.83 8.76 -18.97
C LEU A 62 7.09 8.11 -19.60
N ASP A 63 7.46 6.92 -19.13
CA ASP A 63 8.64 6.21 -19.61
C ASP A 63 8.37 5.57 -20.98
N LYS A 64 9.14 6.01 -21.98
CA LYS A 64 9.03 5.58 -23.38
C LYS A 64 9.94 4.38 -23.74
N GLU A 65 10.68 3.82 -22.78
CA GLU A 65 11.54 2.66 -23.02
C GLU A 65 10.69 1.46 -23.47
N SER A 66 10.91 1.03 -24.72
CA SER A 66 10.17 -0.04 -25.41
C SER A 66 10.93 -1.37 -25.48
N ASN A 67 12.19 -1.41 -25.06
CA ASN A 67 13.00 -2.63 -25.08
C ASN A 67 12.46 -3.65 -24.06
N PRO A 68 12.01 -4.85 -24.50
CA PRO A 68 11.34 -5.83 -23.63
C PRO A 68 12.23 -6.32 -22.48
N LEU A 69 13.55 -6.45 -22.69
CA LEU A 69 14.48 -6.87 -21.63
C LEU A 69 14.59 -5.79 -20.54
N VAL A 70 14.59 -4.51 -20.93
CA VAL A 70 14.64 -3.39 -19.99
C VAL A 70 13.31 -3.28 -19.22
N VAL A 71 12.18 -3.42 -19.91
CA VAL A 71 10.85 -3.40 -19.29
C VAL A 71 10.70 -4.55 -18.28
N LEU A 72 11.18 -5.74 -18.62
CA LEU A 72 11.14 -6.88 -17.70
C LEU A 72 12.01 -6.62 -16.45
N LYS A 73 13.20 -6.04 -16.62
CA LYS A 73 14.04 -5.63 -15.48
C LYS A 73 13.34 -4.58 -14.61
N GLN A 74 12.69 -3.59 -15.22
CA GLN A 74 11.89 -2.59 -14.52
C GLN A 74 10.76 -3.24 -13.70
N PHE A 75 10.08 -4.22 -14.29
CA PHE A 75 9.03 -4.99 -13.60
C PHE A 75 9.56 -5.72 -12.37
N PHE A 76 10.68 -6.43 -12.48
CA PHE A 76 11.28 -7.13 -11.34
C PHE A 76 11.77 -6.17 -10.24
N VAL A 77 12.33 -5.01 -10.61
CA VAL A 77 12.70 -3.98 -9.63
C VAL A 77 11.44 -3.42 -8.94
N PHE A 78 10.37 -3.17 -9.68
CA PHE A 78 9.08 -2.74 -9.12
C PHE A 78 8.48 -3.79 -8.16
N LEU A 79 8.50 -5.07 -8.57
CA LEU A 79 8.04 -6.18 -7.75
C LEU A 79 8.88 -6.32 -6.47
N SER A 80 10.20 -6.18 -6.56
CA SER A 80 11.09 -6.21 -5.39
C SER A 80 10.80 -5.08 -4.40
N GLY A 81 10.43 -3.88 -4.89
CA GLY A 81 10.02 -2.77 -4.05
C GLY A 81 8.76 -3.08 -3.25
N ARG A 82 7.78 -3.75 -3.87
CA ARG A 82 6.56 -4.21 -3.18
C ARG A 82 6.86 -5.28 -2.13
N LEU A 83 7.71 -6.24 -2.45
CA LEU A 83 8.13 -7.26 -1.49
C LEU A 83 8.88 -6.65 -0.31
N PHE A 84 9.76 -5.68 -0.55
CA PHE A 84 10.48 -4.97 0.51
C PHE A 84 9.51 -4.23 1.45
N VAL A 85 8.53 -3.52 0.90
CA VAL A 85 7.49 -2.84 1.68
C VAL A 85 6.64 -3.84 2.46
N PHE A 86 6.31 -4.99 1.88
CA PHE A 86 5.60 -6.06 2.58
C PHE A 86 6.39 -6.62 3.77
N PHE A 87 7.70 -6.83 3.62
CA PHE A 87 8.56 -7.21 4.74
C PHE A 87 8.65 -6.12 5.81
N LEU A 88 8.69 -4.84 5.43
CA LEU A 88 8.64 -3.73 6.37
C LEU A 88 7.32 -3.69 7.15
N ASP A 89 6.19 -3.94 6.49
CA ASP A 89 4.88 -4.03 7.12
C ASP A 89 4.88 -5.11 8.22
N ILE A 90 5.28 -6.34 7.87
CA ILE A 90 5.37 -7.44 8.84
C ILE A 90 6.30 -7.06 10.00
N SER A 91 7.45 -6.46 9.71
CA SER A 91 8.44 -6.09 10.72
C SER A 91 7.93 -5.02 11.68
N ILE A 92 7.30 -3.96 11.16
CA ILE A 92 6.74 -2.87 11.97
C ILE A 92 5.56 -3.39 12.78
N THR A 93 4.67 -4.18 12.18
CA THR A 93 3.53 -4.78 12.88
C THR A 93 4.02 -5.69 14.00
N PHE A 94 4.99 -6.56 13.74
CA PHE A 94 5.56 -7.42 14.78
C PHE A 94 6.20 -6.62 15.92
N LEU A 95 7.01 -5.60 15.60
CA LEU A 95 7.71 -4.81 16.62
C LEU A 95 6.76 -3.89 17.39
N ALA A 96 5.96 -3.09 16.69
CA ALA A 96 5.17 -2.02 17.28
C ALA A 96 3.78 -2.45 17.78
N VAL A 97 3.18 -3.47 17.15
CA VAL A 97 1.84 -3.95 17.53
C VAL A 97 1.91 -5.14 18.46
N GLN A 98 2.82 -6.10 18.22
CA GLN A 98 2.92 -7.31 19.04
C GLN A 98 3.94 -7.19 20.17
N ARG A 99 5.19 -6.81 19.87
CA ARG A 99 6.30 -6.87 20.84
C ARG A 99 6.34 -5.70 21.82
N TYR A 100 6.20 -4.47 21.33
CA TYR A 100 6.37 -3.23 22.09
C TYR A 100 5.05 -2.45 22.28
N SER A 101 3.90 -3.11 22.08
CA SER A 101 2.56 -2.51 22.16
C SER A 101 2.36 -1.67 23.42
N ASP A 102 2.57 -2.26 24.61
CA ASP A 102 2.32 -1.60 25.89
C ASP A 102 3.29 -0.44 26.15
N THR A 103 4.52 -0.53 25.63
CA THR A 103 5.52 0.56 25.75
C THR A 103 5.10 1.76 24.91
N LEU A 104 4.64 1.52 23.67
CA LEU A 104 4.22 2.57 22.76
C LEU A 104 2.90 3.21 23.21
N ILE A 105 1.95 2.41 23.69
CA ILE A 105 0.68 2.90 24.26
C ILE A 105 0.93 3.86 25.43
N ARG A 106 1.87 3.52 26.32
CA ARG A 106 2.27 4.40 27.43
C ARG A 106 3.03 5.63 26.95
N PHE A 107 3.96 5.47 26.01
CA PHE A 107 4.74 6.57 25.44
C PHE A 107 3.85 7.63 24.77
N PHE A 108 2.82 7.20 24.05
CA PHE A 108 1.85 8.10 23.41
C PHE A 108 0.65 8.45 24.32
N ASN A 109 0.64 8.01 25.58
CA ASN A 109 -0.45 8.22 26.54
C ASN A 109 -1.84 7.84 26.00
N LEU A 110 -1.93 6.81 25.15
CA LEU A 110 -3.18 6.40 24.51
C LEU A 110 -4.23 5.92 25.52
N GLU A 111 -3.82 5.48 26.72
CA GLU A 111 -4.72 5.08 27.81
C GLU A 111 -5.60 6.23 28.32
N LYS A 112 -5.19 7.49 28.14
CA LYS A 112 -5.90 8.67 28.64
C LYS A 112 -6.97 9.20 27.69
N LEU A 113 -7.13 8.58 26.51
CA LEU A 113 -8.09 9.04 25.51
C LEU A 113 -9.53 8.61 25.89
N PRO A 114 -10.55 9.44 25.59
CA PRO A 114 -11.94 9.14 25.92
C PRO A 114 -12.53 8.14 24.92
N TYR A 115 -12.37 6.84 25.17
CA TYR A 115 -12.91 5.76 24.33
C TYR A 115 -14.45 5.64 24.40
N ASP A 116 -15.07 6.31 25.36
CA ASP A 116 -16.51 6.47 25.51
C ASP A 116 -17.11 7.46 24.48
N HIS A 117 -16.29 8.38 23.95
CA HIS A 117 -16.75 9.37 22.98
C HIS A 117 -17.23 8.73 21.67
N PHE A 118 -18.19 9.37 21.01
CA PHE A 118 -18.85 8.88 19.78
C PHE A 118 -17.88 8.38 18.70
N LEU A 119 -16.71 9.01 18.56
CA LEU A 119 -15.68 8.61 17.59
C LEU A 119 -15.11 7.21 17.86
N PHE A 120 -14.98 6.80 19.12
CA PHE A 120 -14.39 5.51 19.52
C PHE A 120 -15.44 4.44 19.87
N SER A 121 -16.68 4.86 20.15
CA SER A 121 -17.77 3.98 20.59
C SER A 121 -18.79 3.62 19.51
N ASN A 122 -18.75 4.28 18.34
CA ASN A 122 -19.64 3.95 17.21
C ASN A 122 -19.42 2.50 16.76
N THR A 123 -20.50 1.81 16.38
CA THR A 123 -20.53 0.43 15.87
C THR A 123 -19.48 0.18 14.78
N LEU A 124 -19.17 1.19 13.95
CA LEU A 124 -18.17 1.09 12.90
C LEU A 124 -16.73 1.20 13.40
N THR A 125 -16.46 2.09 14.37
CA THR A 125 -15.09 2.45 14.78
C THR A 125 -14.61 1.66 15.99
N ARG A 126 -15.52 1.13 16.81
CA ARG A 126 -15.21 0.36 18.01
C ARG A 126 -14.27 -0.83 17.75
N ASN A 127 -14.43 -1.50 16.62
CA ASN A 127 -13.61 -2.66 16.25
C ASN A 127 -12.20 -2.30 15.78
N PHE A 128 -11.94 -1.03 15.45
CA PHE A 128 -10.65 -0.58 14.91
C PHE A 128 -9.89 0.35 15.84
N ILE A 129 -10.58 1.17 16.64
CA ILE A 129 -9.95 2.17 17.51
C ILE A 129 -10.57 2.23 18.92
N GLY A 130 -11.50 1.33 19.25
CA GLY A 130 -12.26 1.38 20.51
C GLY A 130 -11.49 0.99 21.78
N THR A 131 -10.20 0.63 21.67
CA THR A 131 -9.32 0.36 22.81
C THR A 131 -7.92 0.92 22.54
N PRO A 132 -7.09 1.18 23.57
CA PRO A 132 -5.71 1.63 23.37
C PRO A 132 -4.87 0.72 22.48
N LYS A 133 -5.08 -0.60 22.56
CA LYS A 133 -4.38 -1.58 21.72
C LYS A 133 -4.82 -1.50 20.27
N LEU A 134 -6.13 -1.45 20.02
CA LEU A 134 -6.68 -1.31 18.67
C LEU A 134 -6.26 0.02 18.04
N LEU A 135 -6.28 1.11 18.81
CA LEU A 135 -5.84 2.42 18.35
C LEU A 135 -4.35 2.42 17.99
N ASN A 136 -3.48 1.78 18.78
CA ASN A 136 -2.06 1.62 18.45
C ASN A 136 -1.87 0.80 17.17
N GLU A 137 -2.57 -0.32 17.03
CA GLU A 137 -2.53 -1.14 15.80
C GLU A 137 -2.95 -0.34 14.57
N PHE A 138 -4.08 0.36 14.66
CA PHE A 138 -4.60 1.20 13.59
C PHE A 138 -3.62 2.33 13.22
N PHE A 139 -3.03 2.99 14.21
CA PHE A 139 -2.03 4.03 13.99
C PHE A 139 -0.81 3.50 13.22
N TRP A 140 -0.25 2.38 13.65
CA TRP A 140 0.91 1.79 12.97
C TRP A 140 0.56 1.26 11.58
N ALA A 141 -0.62 0.68 11.39
CA ALA A 141 -1.10 0.28 10.07
C ALA A 141 -1.19 1.49 9.10
N LEU A 142 -1.68 2.64 9.58
CA LEU A 142 -1.69 3.87 8.78
C LEU A 142 -0.27 4.36 8.44
N VAL A 143 0.63 4.36 9.42
CA VAL A 143 2.04 4.75 9.20
C VAL A 143 2.69 3.84 8.15
N VAL A 144 2.51 2.52 8.26
CA VAL A 144 3.02 1.55 7.29
C VAL A 144 2.43 1.80 5.90
N GLN A 145 1.12 2.03 5.79
CA GLN A 145 0.49 2.27 4.50
C GLN A 145 1.00 3.55 3.82
N VAL A 146 1.24 4.62 4.59
CA VAL A 146 1.84 5.85 4.06
C VAL A 146 3.28 5.61 3.63
N LEU A 147 4.09 4.95 4.46
CA LEU A 147 5.47 4.58 4.13
C LEU A 147 5.53 3.70 2.88
N ALA A 148 4.62 2.74 2.75
CA ALA A 148 4.48 1.88 1.59
C ALA A 148 4.29 2.68 0.31
N ILE A 149 3.38 3.66 0.31
CA ILE A 149 3.13 4.51 -0.86
C ILE A 149 4.36 5.36 -1.18
N VAL A 150 4.96 5.99 -0.17
CA VAL A 150 6.13 6.87 -0.35
C VAL A 150 7.33 6.09 -0.85
N ILE A 151 7.66 4.96 -0.22
CA ILE A 151 8.80 4.10 -0.61
C ILE A 151 8.59 3.56 -2.02
N ASN A 152 7.40 3.04 -2.33
CA ASN A 152 7.13 2.54 -3.68
C ASN A 152 7.23 3.64 -4.73
N TYR A 153 6.76 4.86 -4.43
CA TYR A 153 6.93 6.02 -5.31
C TYR A 153 8.41 6.37 -5.50
N VAL A 154 9.20 6.43 -4.41
CA VAL A 154 10.64 6.75 -4.46
C VAL A 154 11.43 5.68 -5.23
N ILE A 155 11.16 4.40 -5.00
CA ILE A 155 11.77 3.29 -5.74
C ILE A 155 11.40 3.38 -7.21
N SER A 156 10.12 3.58 -7.52
CA SER A 156 9.65 3.70 -8.89
C SER A 156 10.32 4.87 -9.61
N LYS A 157 10.42 6.03 -8.97
CA LYS A 157 11.04 7.22 -9.54
C LYS A 157 12.57 7.11 -9.70
N ARG A 158 13.28 6.57 -8.71
CA ARG A 158 14.76 6.61 -8.70
C ARG A 158 15.40 5.37 -9.34
N LYS A 159 14.77 4.21 -9.23
CA LYS A 159 15.35 2.92 -9.66
C LYS A 159 14.66 2.32 -10.88
N VAL A 160 13.34 2.46 -10.99
CA VAL A 160 12.56 1.82 -12.07
C VAL A 160 12.52 2.71 -13.31
N PHE A 161 12.10 3.97 -13.14
CA PHE A 161 11.87 4.91 -14.23
C PHE A 161 12.84 6.09 -14.15
N LYS A 162 14.15 5.80 -14.19
CA LYS A 162 15.16 6.85 -14.33
C LYS A 162 14.86 7.65 -15.60
N LYS A 163 14.56 8.94 -15.47
CA LYS A 163 14.70 9.86 -16.59
C LYS A 163 16.16 9.81 -17.03
N LYS A 164 16.40 9.36 -18.27
CA LYS A 164 17.60 9.77 -18.98
C LYS A 164 17.39 11.26 -19.26
N ASP A 165 18.08 12.09 -18.48
CA ASP A 165 18.27 13.50 -18.83
C ASP A 165 19.09 13.59 -20.13
#